data_AF-A0AAU5CG05-F1
#
_entry.id   AF-A0AAU5CG05-F1
#
_cell.length_a   1.000
_cell.length_b   1.000
_cell.length_c   1.000
_cell.angle_alpha   90.00
_cell.angle_beta   90.00
_cell.angle_gamma   90.00
#
_symmetry.space_group_name_H-M   'P 1'
#
loop_
_entity.id
_entity.type
_entity.pdbx_description
1 polymer ?
#
loop_
_entity_poly.entity_id
_entity_poly.type
_entity_poly.pdbx_seq_one_letter_code
_entity_poly.pdbx_strand_id
1 'polypeptide(L)'
;MNSPEPDSADSAGPDSASASAAVAPVCSAKGCRADAVWVLAWNNPKLHTPERRKTWLACDDHREHLSSFLGVRGFLKDVVTLTEWESDERP
;
A
#
# COMPACT_ATOMS: atom_id res chain seq x y z
N MET A 1 16.52 -63.28 2.47
CA MET A 1 17.51 -62.25 2.85
C MET A 1 17.46 -61.22 1.73
N ASN A 2 16.93 -60.01 1.82
CA ASN A 2 16.30 -59.17 2.84
C ASN A 2 15.32 -58.30 2.04
N SER A 3 14.08 -58.13 2.49
CA SER A 3 13.52 -56.89 3.05
C SER A 3 13.26 -55.72 2.06
N PRO A 4 12.14 -54.99 2.25
CA PRO A 4 11.47 -54.13 1.27
C PRO A 4 11.80 -52.63 1.46
N GLU A 5 11.56 -51.77 0.45
CA GLU A 5 11.51 -50.30 0.65
C GLU A 5 10.44 -49.59 -0.21
N PRO A 6 9.95 -48.42 0.24
CA PRO A 6 8.53 -48.07 0.24
C PRO A 6 8.06 -47.01 -0.79
N ASP A 7 6.73 -47.00 -0.92
CA ASP A 7 5.83 -46.02 -1.55
C ASP A 7 6.35 -44.57 -1.49
N SER A 8 6.73 -44.03 -2.65
CA SER A 8 7.08 -42.61 -2.80
C SER A 8 5.81 -41.82 -3.11
N ALA A 9 5.14 -41.37 -2.05
CA ALA A 9 4.05 -40.40 -2.12
C ALA A 9 4.60 -39.04 -2.57
N ASP A 10 4.47 -38.73 -3.86
CA ASP A 10 4.71 -37.37 -4.38
C ASP A 10 3.62 -36.44 -3.86
N SER A 11 3.97 -35.68 -2.83
CA SER A 11 3.13 -34.63 -2.27
C SER A 11 3.20 -33.39 -3.16
N ALA A 12 2.45 -33.39 -4.25
CA ALA A 12 2.14 -32.18 -4.99
C ALA A 12 1.02 -31.43 -4.24
N GLY A 13 1.38 -30.68 -3.20
CA GLY A 13 0.51 -29.60 -2.76
C GLY A 13 0.53 -28.51 -3.83
N PRO A 14 -0.59 -28.13 -4.47
CA PRO A 14 -0.59 -26.91 -5.24
C PRO A 14 -0.54 -25.75 -4.25
N ASP A 15 0.64 -25.13 -4.15
CA ASP A 15 0.83 -23.83 -3.54
C ASP A 15 -0.23 -22.88 -4.11
N SER A 16 -1.18 -22.56 -3.25
CA SER A 16 -2.23 -21.58 -3.51
C SER A 16 -1.60 -20.18 -3.46
N ALA A 17 -0.70 -19.91 -4.40
CA ALA A 17 -0.29 -18.55 -4.70
C ALA A 17 -1.34 -17.95 -5.62
N SER A 18 -2.53 -17.69 -5.07
CA SER A 18 -3.46 -16.73 -5.67
C SER A 18 -2.88 -15.33 -5.48
N ALA A 19 -1.76 -15.06 -6.16
CA ALA A 19 -1.34 -13.71 -6.46
C ALA A 19 -2.35 -13.18 -7.47
N SER A 20 -3.51 -12.74 -6.98
CA SER A 20 -4.34 -11.79 -7.71
C SER A 20 -3.39 -10.72 -8.19
N ALA A 21 -3.25 -10.56 -9.51
CA ALA A 21 -2.41 -9.52 -10.10
C ALA A 21 -2.94 -8.17 -9.58
N ALA A 22 -2.35 -7.72 -8.47
CA ALA A 22 -2.77 -6.54 -7.76
C ALA A 22 -2.41 -5.37 -8.67
N VAL A 23 -3.43 -4.73 -9.23
CA VAL A 23 -3.24 -3.47 -9.92
C VAL A 23 -2.64 -2.52 -8.89
N ALA A 24 -1.42 -2.06 -9.17
CA ALA A 24 -0.75 -1.08 -8.33
C ALA A 24 -1.68 0.13 -8.15
N PRO A 25 -1.79 0.67 -6.92
CA PRO A 25 -2.69 1.77 -6.69
C PRO A 25 -2.18 3.02 -7.41
N VAL A 26 -3.11 3.86 -7.88
CA VAL A 26 -2.79 4.97 -8.78
C VAL A 26 -2.59 6.28 -8.01
N CYS A 27 -1.62 7.08 -8.45
CA CYS A 27 -1.40 8.42 -7.92
C CYS A 27 -2.66 9.30 -7.96
N SER A 28 -2.94 10.00 -6.85
CA SER A 28 -4.06 10.91 -6.67
C SER A 28 -3.88 12.27 -7.36
N ALA A 29 -2.69 12.57 -7.88
CA ALA A 29 -2.46 13.80 -8.63
C ALA A 29 -3.35 13.84 -9.86
N LYS A 30 -3.96 15.00 -10.13
CA LYS A 30 -4.94 15.15 -11.21
C LYS A 30 -4.32 14.77 -12.55
N GLY A 31 -4.91 13.78 -13.22
CA GLY A 31 -4.46 13.30 -14.53
C GLY A 31 -3.25 12.38 -14.49
N CYS A 32 -2.65 12.12 -13.32
CA CYS A 32 -1.59 11.14 -13.18
C CYS A 32 -2.16 9.72 -13.22
N ARG A 33 -1.41 8.81 -13.87
CA ARG A 33 -1.71 7.38 -13.96
C ARG A 33 -0.56 6.50 -13.49
N ALA A 34 0.50 7.11 -12.95
CA ALA A 34 1.64 6.39 -12.43
C ALA A 34 1.28 5.65 -11.13
N ASP A 35 2.01 4.57 -10.88
CA ASP A 35 1.89 3.78 -9.67
C ASP A 35 2.28 4.63 -8.45
N ALA A 36 1.45 4.57 -7.42
CA ALA A 36 1.72 5.22 -6.16
C ALA A 36 2.66 4.36 -5.33
N VAL A 37 3.67 5.02 -4.75
CA VAL A 37 4.64 4.42 -3.82
C VAL A 37 4.69 5.17 -2.49
N TRP A 38 3.88 6.23 -2.37
CA TRP A 38 3.78 7.09 -1.20
C TRP A 38 2.34 7.27 -0.77
N VAL A 39 2.17 7.46 0.53
CA VAL A 39 0.91 7.70 1.21
C VAL A 39 1.03 8.99 2.01
N LEU A 40 0.15 9.95 1.71
CA LEU A 40 0.06 11.22 2.42
C LEU A 40 -1.19 11.22 3.29
N ALA A 41 -1.01 11.10 4.59
CA ALA A 41 -2.08 11.24 5.56
C ALA A 41 -2.34 12.73 5.83
N TRP A 42 -3.60 13.15 5.77
CA TRP A 42 -3.98 14.54 5.93
C TRP A 42 -5.31 14.73 6.66
N ASN A 43 -5.48 15.89 7.29
CA ASN A 43 -6.71 16.26 7.99
C ASN A 43 -7.00 17.75 7.75
N ASN A 44 -8.22 18.06 7.32
CA ASN A 44 -8.72 19.43 7.27
C ASN A 44 -9.55 19.69 8.54
N PRO A 45 -9.02 20.42 9.54
CA PRO A 45 -9.68 20.60 10.84
C PRO A 45 -10.97 21.43 10.74
N LYS A 46 -11.19 22.13 9.62
CA LYS A 46 -12.45 22.86 9.39
C LYS A 46 -13.62 21.93 9.04
N LEU A 47 -13.34 20.71 8.58
CA LEU A 47 -14.34 19.76 8.08
C LEU A 47 -14.33 18.41 8.81
N HIS A 48 -13.24 18.06 9.47
CA HIS A 48 -13.01 16.74 10.05
C HIS A 48 -12.53 16.87 11.50
N THR A 49 -12.98 15.95 12.36
CA THR A 49 -12.44 15.78 13.71
C THR A 49 -10.94 15.44 13.64
N PRO A 50 -10.15 15.72 14.69
CA PRO A 50 -8.71 15.47 14.67
C PRO A 50 -8.35 13.99 14.51
N GLU A 51 -9.22 13.06 14.94
CA GLU A 51 -9.01 11.63 14.73
C GLU A 51 -9.23 11.20 13.26
N ARG A 52 -10.05 11.93 12.50
CA ARG A 52 -10.40 11.54 11.12
C ARG A 52 -9.34 12.00 10.13
N ARG A 53 -8.46 11.08 9.73
CA ARG A 53 -7.46 11.31 8.68
C ARG A 53 -7.96 10.77 7.35
N LYS A 54 -7.67 11.52 6.28
CA LYS A 54 -7.84 11.07 4.91
C LYS A 54 -6.47 10.75 4.33
N THR A 55 -6.48 10.02 3.24
CA THR A 55 -5.27 9.53 2.59
C THR A 55 -5.26 9.93 1.12
N TRP A 56 -4.12 10.42 0.64
CA TRP A 56 -3.83 10.59 -0.79
C TRP A 56 -2.62 9.73 -1.17
N LEU A 57 -2.67 9.14 -2.34
CA LEU A 57 -1.59 8.30 -2.87
C LEU A 57 -0.73 9.10 -3.85
N ALA A 58 0.58 8.89 -3.85
CA ALA A 58 1.50 9.63 -4.72
C ALA A 58 2.58 8.73 -5.33
N CYS A 59 2.91 8.97 -6.60
CA CYS A 59 4.15 8.51 -7.21
C CYS A 59 5.32 9.41 -6.77
N ASP A 60 6.57 9.01 -7.06
CA ASP A 60 7.75 9.80 -6.72
C ASP A 60 7.71 11.23 -7.27
N ASP A 61 7.28 11.42 -8.53
CA ASP A 61 7.18 12.74 -9.15
C ASP A 61 6.22 13.71 -8.43
N HIS A 62 5.15 13.18 -7.82
CA HIS A 62 4.07 14.01 -7.26
C HIS A 62 4.07 14.10 -5.75
N ARG A 63 4.90 13.32 -5.04
CA ARG A 63 4.98 13.32 -3.57
C ARG A 63 5.22 14.74 -3.05
N GLU A 64 6.27 15.40 -3.51
CA GLU A 64 6.66 16.74 -3.05
C GLU A 64 5.58 17.79 -3.32
N HIS A 65 4.95 17.74 -4.50
CA HIS A 65 3.90 18.69 -4.88
C HIS A 65 2.68 18.57 -3.95
N LEU A 66 2.20 17.35 -3.72
CA LEU A 66 1.04 17.10 -2.87
C LEU A 66 1.35 17.40 -1.39
N SER A 67 2.54 17.04 -0.91
CA SER A 67 3.01 17.37 0.44
C SER A 67 3.07 18.87 0.65
N SER A 68 3.64 19.63 -0.28
CA SER A 68 3.70 21.08 -0.21
C SER A 68 2.30 21.70 -0.19
N PHE A 69 1.40 21.24 -1.07
CA PHE A 69 0.01 21.71 -1.12
C PHE A 69 -0.72 21.52 0.22
N LEU A 70 -0.54 20.37 0.87
CA LEU A 70 -1.15 20.07 2.17
C LEU A 70 -0.43 20.82 3.31
N GLY A 71 0.89 20.94 3.23
CA GLY A 71 1.75 21.58 4.23
C GLY A 71 1.48 23.07 4.38
N VAL A 72 1.39 23.82 3.28
CA VAL A 72 1.09 25.27 3.34
C VAL A 72 -0.29 25.58 3.93
N ARG A 73 -1.19 24.60 3.98
CA ARG A 73 -2.52 24.69 4.59
C ARG A 73 -2.58 24.12 6.01
N GLY A 74 -1.48 23.55 6.50
CA GLY A 74 -1.42 22.87 7.80
C GLY A 74 -2.24 21.57 7.87
N PHE A 75 -2.54 20.96 6.72
CA PHE A 75 -3.37 19.75 6.63
C PHE A 75 -2.55 18.46 6.65
N LEU A 76 -1.28 18.52 6.26
CA LEU A 76 -0.41 17.35 6.20
C LEU A 76 -0.18 16.80 7.62
N LYS A 77 -0.30 15.49 7.79
CA LYS A 77 -0.07 14.78 9.05
C LYS A 77 1.11 13.84 8.96
N ASP A 78 1.19 13.07 7.88
CA ASP A 78 2.27 12.12 7.68
C ASP A 78 2.53 11.86 6.21
N VAL A 79 3.73 11.40 5.90
CA VAL A 79 4.16 10.94 4.58
C VAL A 79 4.98 9.67 4.77
N VAL A 80 4.40 8.53 4.40
CA VAL A 80 5.04 7.21 4.53
C VAL A 80 5.05 6.51 3.17
N THR A 81 5.89 5.49 3.01
CA THR A 81 5.81 4.67 1.80
C THR A 81 4.52 3.85 1.78
N LEU A 82 4.06 3.47 0.59
CA LEU A 82 2.89 2.61 0.44
C LEU A 82 3.09 1.29 1.19
N THR A 83 4.28 0.68 1.08
CA THR A 83 4.63 -0.58 1.75
C THR A 83 4.50 -0.49 3.27
N GLU A 84 4.97 0.61 3.87
CA GLU A 84 4.87 0.83 5.32
C GLU A 84 3.41 0.98 5.74
N TRP A 85 2.62 1.75 5.00
CA TRP A 85 1.22 1.98 5.29
C TRP A 85 0.38 0.70 5.15
N GLU A 86 0.57 -0.07 4.07
CA GLU A 86 -0.11 -1.35 3.87
C GLU A 86 0.19 -2.34 5.00
N SER A 87 1.41 -2.31 5.55
CA SER A 87 1.81 -3.17 6.66
C SER A 87 1.11 -2.79 7.97
N ASP A 88 0.87 -1.50 8.22
CA ASP A 88 0.16 -0.98 9.40
C ASP A 88 -1.36 -1.21 9.32
N GLU A 89 -1.93 -1.22 8.10
CA GLU A 89 -3.36 -1.50 7.89
C GLU A 89 -3.72 -2.99 7.97
N ARG A 90 -2.74 -3.91 7.94
CA ARG A 90 -3.03 -5.33 8.11
C ARG A 90 -3.34 -5.61 9.60
N PRO A 91 -4.49 -6.25 9.90
CA PRO A 91 -4.95 -6.50 11.27
C PRO A 91 -4.06 -7.47 12.05
#